data_AF-A0A443QAG7-F1
#
_entry.id   AF-A0A443QAG7-F1
#
_cell.length_a   1.000
_cell.length_b   1.000
_cell.length_c   1.000
_cell.angle_alpha   90.00
_cell.angle_beta   90.00
_cell.angle_gamma   90.00
#
_symmetry.space_group_name_H-M   'P 1'
#
loop_
_entity.id
_entity.type
_entity.pdbx_description
1 polymer ?
#
loop_
_entity_poly.entity_id
_entity_poly.type
_entity_poly.pdbx_seq_one_letter_code
_entity_poly.pdbx_strand_id
1 'polypeptide(L)' 'QIPFGGFKQSGIGRENGEDGLHEYGEIKTVVVSIPQKNS' A
#
# COMPACT_ATOMS: atom_id res chain seq x y z
N GLN A 1 -16.55 -2.07 -1.95
CA GLN A 1 -16.13 -2.38 -3.34
C GLN A 1 -14.98 -3.39 -3.27
N ILE A 2 -14.80 -4.24 -4.28
CA ILE A 2 -13.81 -5.34 -4.24
C ILE A 2 -12.63 -5.07 -5.18
N PRO A 3 -11.40 -5.48 -4.82
CA PRO A 3 -10.24 -5.36 -5.70
C PRO A 3 -10.33 -6.32 -6.90
N PHE A 4 -9.86 -5.89 -8.06
CA PHE A 4 -9.84 -6.67 -9.31
C PHE A 4 -8.47 -6.58 -9.98
N GLY A 5 -8.01 -7.66 -10.64
CA GLY A 5 -6.79 -7.62 -11.44
C GLY A 5 -6.40 -8.99 -11.99
N GLY A 6 -5.38 -9.01 -12.85
CA GLY A 6 -4.92 -10.21 -13.54
C GLY A 6 -4.17 -11.21 -12.66
N PHE A 7 -3.99 -12.42 -13.17
CA PHE A 7 -3.07 -13.42 -12.64
C PHE A 7 -1.99 -13.72 -13.69
N LYS A 8 -0.74 -13.92 -13.26
CA LYS A 8 0.42 -14.14 -14.15
C LYS A 8 0.56 -13.01 -15.19
N GLN A 9 0.52 -13.34 -16.48
CA GLN A 9 0.69 -12.38 -17.57
C GLN A 9 -0.58 -11.58 -17.90
N SER A 10 -1.70 -11.85 -17.22
CA SER A 10 -2.95 -11.10 -17.40
C SER A 10 -2.95 -9.73 -16.71
N GLY A 11 -1.88 -9.38 -15.97
CA GLY A 11 -1.72 -8.08 -15.31
C GLY A 11 -0.95 -8.17 -13.99
N ILE A 12 -0.35 -7.06 -13.58
CA ILE A 12 0.36 -6.89 -12.30
C ILE A 12 -0.38 -5.79 -11.53
N GLY A 13 -0.61 -5.99 -10.24
CA GLY A 13 -1.35 -5.07 -9.38
C GLY A 13 -2.86 -5.39 -9.26
N ARG A 14 -3.58 -4.48 -8.61
CA ARG A 14 -5.02 -4.52 -8.38
C ARG A 14 -5.62 -3.13 -8.58
N GLU A 15 -6.86 -3.08 -9.04
CA GLU A 15 -7.68 -1.88 -9.15
C GLU A 15 -8.90 -1.99 -8.25
N ASN A 16 -9.46 -0.85 -7.83
CA ASN A 16 -10.56 -0.73 -6.87
C ASN A 16 -10.23 -1.27 -5.46
N GLY A 17 -11.15 -1.03 -4.51
CA GLY A 17 -10.93 -1.40 -3.11
C GLY A 17 -9.75 -0.64 -2.48
N GLU A 18 -9.34 -1.07 -1.29
CA GLU A 18 -8.18 -0.49 -0.59
C GLU A 18 -6.86 -0.81 -1.31
N ASP A 19 -6.72 -2.05 -1.81
CA ASP A 19 -5.52 -2.49 -2.54
C ASP A 19 -5.21 -1.62 -3.75
N GLY A 20 -6.24 -1.14 -4.47
CA GLY A 20 -6.04 -0.28 -5.63
C GLY A 20 -5.45 1.09 -5.31
N LEU A 21 -5.58 1.58 -4.07
CA LEU A 21 -5.02 2.89 -3.67
C LEU A 21 -3.50 2.83 -3.48
N HIS A 22 -2.96 1.66 -3.12
CA HIS A 22 -1.53 1.49 -2.88
C HIS A 22 -0.68 1.76 -4.12
N GLU A 23 -1.22 1.54 -5.32
CA GLU A 23 -0.50 1.78 -6.58
C GLU A 23 -0.40 3.26 -6.96
N TYR A 24 -1.18 4.14 -6.31
CA TYR A 24 -1.22 5.58 -6.62
C TYR A 24 -0.51 6.45 -5.55
N GLY A 25 0.00 5.84 -4.48
CA GLY A 25 0.67 6.51 -3.38
C GLY A 25 2.09 5.98 -3.17
N GLU A 26 3.03 6.89 -2.91
CA GLU A 26 4.37 6.50 -2.49
C GLU A 26 4.47 6.55 -0.96
N ILE A 27 4.87 5.43 -0.35
CA ILE A 27 5.08 5.38 1.10
C ILE A 27 6.36 6.12 1.45
N LYS A 28 6.25 7.13 2.30
CA LYS A 28 7.38 7.82 2.93
C LYS A 28 7.41 7.53 4.42
N THR A 29 8.41 6.79 4.86
CA THR A 29 8.66 6.57 6.29
C THR A 29 9.43 7.75 6.88
N VAL A 30 8.91 8.31 7.97
CA VAL A 30 9.59 9.37 8.74
C VAL A 30 9.93 8.82 10.12
N VAL A 31 11.21 8.90 10.48
CA VAL A 31 11.73 8.45 11.78
C VAL A 31 12.03 9.69 12.62
N VAL A 32 11.47 9.73 13.83
CA VAL A 32 11.66 10.83 14.77
C VAL A 32 12.33 10.31 16.02
N SER A 33 13.39 10.99 16.46
CA SER A 33 14.04 10.72 17.73
C SER A 33 13.15 11.20 18.87
N ILE A 34 12.83 10.31 19.82
CA ILE A 34 12.06 10.64 21.02
C ILE A 34 12.82 10.24 22.29
N PRO A 35 12.62 10.93 23.44
CA PRO A 35 13.40 10.69 24.66
C PRO A 35 13.27 9.26 25.21
N GLN A 36 12.06 8.70 25.19
CA GLN A 36 11.78 7.31 25.54
C GLN A 36 10.54 6.84 24.76
N LYS A 37 10.64 5.64 24.16
CA LYS A 37 9.49 4.94 23.56
C LYS A 37 8.94 3.95 24.59
N ASN A 38 7.63 3.98 24.84
CA ASN A 38 6.92 2.97 25.63
C ASN A 38 6.03 2.11 24.72
N SER A 39 5.66 0.91 25.18
CA SER A 39 4.73 0.01 24.49
C SER A 39 3.29 0.22 24.93
#